data_AF-A0A7V9S289-F1
#
_entry.id   AF-A0A7V9S289-F1
#
_cell.length_a   1.000
_cell.length_b   1.000
_cell.length_c   1.000
_cell.angle_alpha   90.00
_cell.angle_beta   90.00
_cell.angle_gamma   90.00
#
_symmetry.space_group_name_H-M   'P 1'
#
loop_
_entity.id
_entity.type
_entity.pdbx_description
1 polymer ?
#
loop_
_entity_poly.entity_id
_entity_poly.type
_entity_poly.pdbx_seq_one_letter_code
_entity_poly.pdbx_strand_id
1 'polypeptide(L)'
;MSDAVEQAPIESQARRLALGAALTRRAARTLGAERLPPAAAADELVELAERLGEANGSDARAHAVRFEPPYPGVTGGVEALGGGARLVLACVALERGGVALGTVFTSLIAGRAPLVAVAPPGAPMPDGWK
;
A
#
# COMPACT_ATOMS: atom_id res chain seq x y z
N MET A 1 24.25 6.89 -28.66
CA MET A 1 24.04 7.08 -27.21
C MET A 1 22.81 7.96 -27.04
N SER A 2 21.60 7.41 -27.20
CA SER A 2 20.34 8.17 -26.99
C SER A 2 19.05 7.33 -26.88
N ASP A 3 19.13 6.04 -26.52
CA ASP A 3 17.92 5.20 -26.28
C ASP A 3 17.57 5.04 -24.79
N ALA A 4 18.39 5.57 -23.88
CA ALA A 4 18.24 5.33 -22.45
C ALA A 4 17.17 6.19 -21.74
N VAL A 5 16.67 7.25 -22.40
CA VAL A 5 15.78 8.24 -21.75
C VAL A 5 14.29 7.84 -21.86
N GLU A 6 13.93 6.98 -22.81
CA GLU A 6 12.52 6.63 -23.10
C GLU A 6 12.08 5.26 -22.56
N GLN A 7 13.01 4.42 -22.08
CA GLN A 7 12.69 3.12 -21.46
C GLN A 7 12.44 3.19 -19.94
N ALA A 8 12.85 4.28 -19.28
CA ALA A 8 12.64 4.50 -17.85
C ALA A 8 11.16 4.56 -17.41
N PRO A 9 10.19 5.08 -18.20
CA PRO A 9 8.79 5.15 -17.80
C PRO A 9 8.13 3.76 -17.69
N ILE A 10 8.37 2.85 -18.64
CA ILE A 10 7.67 1.57 -18.70
C ILE A 10 8.18 0.58 -17.64
N GLU A 11 9.50 0.54 -17.42
CA GLU A 11 10.08 -0.31 -16.38
C GLU A 11 9.63 0.13 -14.99
N SER A 12 9.63 1.44 -14.73
CA SER A 12 9.14 2.01 -13.47
C SER A 12 7.65 1.70 -13.25
N GLN A 13 6.82 1.77 -14.31
CA GLN A 13 5.41 1.35 -14.24
C GLN A 13 5.27 -0.14 -13.94
N ALA A 14 6.03 -1.00 -14.64
CA ALA A 14 6.00 -2.44 -14.42
C ALA A 14 6.42 -2.80 -12.99
N ARG A 15 7.45 -2.13 -12.44
CA ARG A 15 7.88 -2.31 -11.05
C ARG A 15 6.80 -1.90 -10.05
N ARG A 16 6.13 -0.76 -10.26
CA ARG A 16 5.00 -0.34 -9.42
C ARG A 16 3.86 -1.36 -9.45
N LEU A 17 3.49 -1.84 -10.64
CA LEU A 17 2.45 -2.86 -10.80
C LEU A 17 2.82 -4.17 -10.09
N ALA A 18 4.06 -4.63 -10.27
CA ALA A 18 4.55 -5.84 -9.62
C ALA A 18 4.56 -5.71 -8.09
N LEU A 19 5.01 -4.57 -7.55
CA LEU A 19 5.00 -4.28 -6.13
C LEU A 19 3.57 -4.24 -5.56
N GLY A 20 2.66 -3.50 -6.21
CA GLY A 20 1.26 -3.43 -5.77
C GLY A 20 0.56 -4.79 -5.77
N ALA A 21 0.79 -5.61 -6.79
CA ALA A 21 0.24 -6.96 -6.86
C ALA A 21 0.82 -7.89 -5.78
N ALA A 22 2.12 -7.78 -5.49
CA ALA A 22 2.75 -8.57 -4.43
C ALA A 22 2.23 -8.19 -3.05
N LEU A 23 2.15 -6.89 -2.74
CA LEU A 23 1.62 -6.38 -1.49
C LEU A 23 0.13 -6.70 -1.32
N THR A 24 -0.67 -6.63 -2.38
CA THR A 24 -2.08 -7.06 -2.36
C THR A 24 -2.21 -8.53 -1.98
N ARG A 25 -1.45 -9.42 -2.63
CA ARG A 25 -1.45 -10.85 -2.30
C ARG A 25 -0.96 -11.11 -0.88
N ARG A 26 0.04 -10.37 -0.41
CA ARG A 26 0.52 -10.46 0.98
C ARG A 26 -0.58 -10.08 1.95
N ALA A 27 -1.22 -8.94 1.73
CA ALA A 27 -2.28 -8.44 2.59
C ALA A 27 -3.41 -9.46 2.73
N ALA A 28 -3.89 -10.02 1.61
CA ALA A 28 -4.90 -11.08 1.64
C ALA A 28 -4.46 -12.31 2.46
N ARG A 29 -3.21 -12.76 2.32
CA ARG A 29 -2.66 -13.88 3.10
C ARG A 29 -2.50 -13.55 4.58
N THR A 30 -1.95 -12.39 4.92
CA THR A 30 -1.71 -11.95 6.31
C THR A 30 -3.02 -11.78 7.07
N LEU A 31 -4.04 -11.26 6.40
CA LEU A 31 -5.36 -11.08 7.00
C LEU A 31 -6.17 -12.39 7.04
N GLY A 32 -5.74 -13.41 6.30
CA GLY A 32 -6.41 -14.71 6.22
C GLY A 32 -7.74 -14.65 5.47
N ALA A 33 -7.92 -13.65 4.61
CA ALA A 33 -9.22 -13.34 4.04
C ALA A 33 -9.13 -12.83 2.59
N GLU A 34 -9.88 -13.47 1.70
CA GLU A 34 -10.17 -12.94 0.35
C GLU A 34 -11.12 -11.73 0.42
N ARG A 35 -11.80 -11.54 1.56
CA ARG A 35 -12.72 -10.44 1.81
C ARG A 35 -12.80 -10.12 3.31
N LEU A 36 -12.67 -8.85 3.66
CA LEU A 36 -12.87 -8.37 5.02
C LEU A 36 -14.33 -8.52 5.47
N PRO A 37 -14.61 -8.62 6.78
CA PRO A 37 -15.99 -8.68 7.28
C PRO A 37 -16.86 -7.54 6.71
N PRO A 38 -18.07 -7.82 6.18
CA PRO A 38 -18.95 -6.79 5.60
C PRO A 38 -19.38 -5.70 6.58
N ALA A 39 -19.43 -6.03 7.86
CA ALA A 39 -19.77 -5.11 8.94
C ALA A 39 -18.54 -4.76 9.80
N ALA A 40 -17.33 -4.80 9.20
CA ALA A 40 -16.11 -4.50 9.93
C ALA A 40 -16.19 -3.11 10.59
N ALA A 41 -16.07 -3.09 11.92
CA ALA A 41 -16.09 -1.88 12.70
C ALA A 41 -14.76 -1.10 12.55
N ALA A 42 -14.73 0.13 13.06
CA ALA A 42 -13.58 1.01 12.88
C ALA A 42 -12.32 0.48 13.58
N ASP A 43 -12.47 -0.02 14.80
CA ASP A 43 -11.44 -0.71 15.58
C ASP A 43 -10.92 -1.95 14.85
N GLU A 44 -11.81 -2.77 14.30
CA GLU A 44 -11.41 -3.95 13.52
C GLU A 44 -10.57 -3.58 12.28
N LEU A 45 -10.90 -2.49 11.58
CA LEU A 45 -10.09 -2.01 10.46
C LEU A 45 -8.70 -1.53 10.90
N VAL A 46 -8.59 -0.93 12.08
CA VAL A 46 -7.29 -0.52 12.65
C VAL A 46 -6.47 -1.74 13.05
N GLU A 47 -7.06 -2.73 13.74
CA GLU A 47 -6.39 -3.98 14.09
C GLU A 47 -5.87 -4.73 12.85
N LEU A 48 -6.66 -4.75 11.77
CA LEU A 48 -6.23 -5.33 10.50
C LEU A 48 -5.02 -4.57 9.92
N ALA A 49 -4.98 -3.24 10.02
CA ALA A 49 -3.84 -2.45 9.57
C ALA A 49 -2.57 -2.72 10.41
N GLU A 50 -2.70 -2.86 11.73
CA GLU A 50 -1.60 -3.20 12.63
C GLU A 50 -1.00 -4.56 12.29
N ARG A 51 -1.85 -5.57 12.06
CA ARG A 51 -1.41 -6.91 11.61
C ARG A 51 -0.63 -6.87 10.30
N LEU A 52 -0.96 -5.96 9.38
CA LEU A 52 -0.18 -5.75 8.15
C LEU A 52 1.21 -5.17 8.45
N GLY A 53 1.31 -4.29 9.44
CA GLY A 53 2.57 -3.67 9.87
C GLY A 53 3.51 -4.64 10.58
N GLU A 54 2.98 -5.49 11.47
CA GLU A 54 3.76 -6.53 12.15
C GLU A 54 4.35 -7.55 11.18
N ALA A 55 3.61 -7.86 10.12
CA ALA A 55 4.07 -8.76 9.09
C ALA A 55 5.15 -8.13 8.19
N ASN A 56 5.55 -6.88 8.38
CA ASN A 56 6.32 -6.15 7.37
C ASN A 56 7.82 -6.48 7.40
N GLY A 57 8.39 -6.92 6.27
CA GLY A 57 9.84 -7.16 6.15
C GLY A 57 10.30 -8.01 4.97
N SER A 58 9.50 -8.97 4.50
CA SER A 58 9.92 -9.85 3.39
C SER A 58 9.75 -9.21 2.01
N ASP A 59 8.69 -8.43 1.77
CA ASP A 59 8.43 -7.85 0.44
C ASP A 59 9.32 -6.63 0.14
N ALA A 60 9.65 -5.84 1.17
CA ALA A 60 10.64 -4.77 1.06
C ALA A 60 11.97 -5.31 0.50
N ARG A 61 12.43 -6.46 1.00
CA ARG A 61 13.64 -7.12 0.52
C ARG A 61 13.46 -7.72 -0.88
N ALA A 62 12.36 -8.43 -1.12
CA ALA A 62 12.09 -9.09 -2.41
C ALA A 62 12.00 -8.09 -3.58
N HIS A 63 11.47 -6.89 -3.33
CA HIS A 63 11.35 -5.83 -4.33
C HIS A 63 12.46 -4.77 -4.26
N ALA A 64 13.45 -4.95 -3.38
CA ALA A 64 14.54 -4.01 -3.15
C ALA A 64 14.07 -2.57 -2.87
N VAL A 65 12.99 -2.44 -2.08
CA VAL A 65 12.41 -1.16 -1.66
C VAL A 65 12.48 -0.99 -0.14
N ARG A 66 12.53 0.26 0.31
CA ARG A 66 12.29 0.68 1.70
C ARG A 66 10.99 1.47 1.75
N PHE A 67 10.18 1.26 2.78
CA PHE A 67 8.97 2.06 2.98
C PHE A 67 9.21 3.18 3.98
N GLU A 68 8.75 4.38 3.66
CA GLU A 68 8.82 5.54 4.55
C GLU A 68 7.51 6.35 4.50
N PRO A 69 6.75 6.42 5.61
CA PRO A 69 6.90 5.65 6.87
C PRO A 69 6.81 4.12 6.65
N PRO A 70 7.17 3.28 7.63
CA PRO A 70 7.08 1.82 7.48
C PRO A 70 5.68 1.37 7.04
N TYR A 71 5.60 0.50 6.03
CA TYR A 71 4.31 -0.03 5.54
C TYR A 71 3.50 -0.70 6.68
N PRO A 72 2.15 -0.53 6.72
CA PRO A 72 1.30 0.10 5.71
C PRO A 72 1.32 1.64 5.69
N GLY A 73 2.04 2.26 6.62
CA GLY A 73 2.25 3.70 6.68
C GLY A 73 1.24 4.41 7.59
N VAL A 74 0.92 5.65 7.24
CA VAL A 74 0.05 6.54 8.02
C VAL A 74 -1.35 6.62 7.42
N THR A 75 -2.32 7.10 8.18
CA THR A 75 -3.71 7.19 7.76
C THR A 75 -4.39 8.50 8.20
N GLY A 76 -5.44 8.91 7.47
CA GLY A 76 -6.35 9.98 7.87
C GLY A 76 -7.42 9.51 8.87
N GLY A 77 -7.43 8.23 9.22
CA GLY A 77 -8.43 7.60 10.08
C GLY A 77 -9.48 6.83 9.28
N VAL A 78 -10.38 6.16 10.02
CA VAL A 78 -11.47 5.38 9.44
C VAL A 78 -12.57 6.30 8.95
N GLU A 79 -13.06 6.06 7.74
CA GLU A 79 -14.18 6.77 7.14
C GLU A 79 -15.43 5.87 7.10
N ALA A 80 -16.56 6.40 7.55
CA ALA A 80 -17.85 5.73 7.41
C ALA A 80 -18.37 5.84 5.96
N LEU A 81 -18.92 4.74 5.45
CA LEU A 81 -19.56 4.63 4.15
C LEU A 81 -21.03 4.23 4.35
N GLY A 82 -21.88 4.50 3.35
CA GLY A 82 -23.27 4.03 3.33
C GLY A 82 -23.32 2.50 3.21
N GLY A 83 -23.10 1.78 4.31
CA GLY A 83 -23.09 0.31 4.36
C GLY A 83 -21.81 -0.32 4.91
N GLY A 84 -20.89 0.45 5.49
CA GLY A 84 -19.67 -0.09 6.12
C GLY A 84 -18.65 1.00 6.46
N ALA A 85 -17.40 0.61 6.61
CA ALA A 85 -16.29 1.52 6.86
C ALA A 85 -15.12 1.24 5.89
N ARG A 86 -14.27 2.26 5.70
CA ARG A 86 -12.99 2.10 5.02
C ARG A 86 -11.86 2.74 5.82
N LEU A 87 -10.67 2.19 5.65
CA LEU A 87 -9.41 2.75 6.10
C LEU A 87 -8.44 2.77 4.92
N VAL A 88 -7.86 3.94 4.64
CA VAL A 88 -6.81 4.09 3.63
C VAL A 88 -5.52 4.46 4.35
N LEU A 89 -4.45 3.72 4.06
CA LEU A 89 -3.12 3.97 4.58
C LEU A 89 -2.15 4.28 3.45
N ALA A 90 -1.12 5.07 3.74
CA ALA A 90 -0.14 5.45 2.74
C ALA A 90 1.29 5.49 3.30
N CYS A 91 2.22 5.02 2.48
CA CYS A 91 3.67 5.21 2.65
C CYS A 91 4.35 5.40 1.31
N VAL A 92 5.59 5.89 1.31
CA VAL A 92 6.40 6.00 0.10
C VAL A 92 7.27 4.75 -0.06
N ALA A 93 7.27 4.15 -1.25
CA ALA A 93 8.25 3.13 -1.62
C ALA A 93 9.49 3.80 -2.22
N LEU A 94 10.64 3.61 -1.58
CA LEU A 94 11.93 4.16 -1.97
C LEU A 94 12.82 3.04 -2.52
N GLU A 95 13.45 3.29 -3.65
CA GLU A 95 14.44 2.39 -4.26
C GLU A 95 15.79 2.48 -3.56
N ARG A 96 16.73 1.61 -3.97
CA ARG A 96 18.15 1.75 -3.61
C ARG A 96 18.65 3.13 -4.07
N GLY A 97 19.18 3.90 -3.13
CA GLY A 97 19.61 5.29 -3.37
C GLY A 97 18.57 6.34 -2.96
N GLY A 98 17.40 5.93 -2.43
CA GLY A 98 16.42 6.86 -1.85
C GLY A 98 15.49 7.53 -2.86
N VAL A 99 15.56 7.15 -4.14
CA VAL A 99 14.63 7.65 -5.17
C VAL A 99 13.25 7.04 -4.97
N ALA A 100 12.19 7.86 -5.01
CA ALA A 100 10.83 7.36 -4.88
C ALA A 100 10.41 6.55 -6.12
N LEU A 101 10.03 5.28 -5.90
CA LEU A 101 9.34 4.47 -6.89
C LEU A 101 7.88 4.90 -7.04
N GLY A 102 7.26 5.31 -5.93
CA GLY A 102 5.86 5.74 -5.88
C GLY A 102 5.27 5.75 -4.47
N THR A 103 4.08 6.34 -4.34
CA THR A 103 3.29 6.31 -3.10
C THR A 103 2.43 5.05 -3.09
N VAL A 104 2.59 4.24 -2.06
CA VAL A 104 1.82 3.01 -1.83
C VAL A 104 0.57 3.38 -1.05
N PHE A 105 -0.60 3.04 -1.60
CA PHE A 105 -1.89 3.16 -0.94
C PHE A 105 -2.44 1.77 -0.62
N THR A 106 -2.71 1.53 0.65
CA THR A 106 -3.37 0.31 1.14
C THR A 106 -4.79 0.64 1.52
N SER A 107 -5.76 -0.02 0.88
CA SER A 107 -7.19 0.17 1.14
C SER A 107 -7.76 -1.06 1.85
N LEU A 108 -8.33 -0.84 3.02
CA LEU A 108 -9.13 -1.80 3.77
C LEU A 108 -10.57 -1.32 3.75
N ILE A 109 -11.46 -2.04 3.07
CA ILE A 109 -12.87 -1.66 2.95
C ILE A 109 -13.70 -2.85 3.42
N ALA A 110 -14.62 -2.60 4.35
CA ALA A 110 -15.53 -3.62 4.85
C ALA A 110 -16.23 -4.35 3.69
N GLY A 111 -16.23 -5.68 3.75
CA GLY A 111 -16.81 -6.50 2.70
C GLY A 111 -16.05 -6.51 1.37
N ARG A 112 -14.81 -6.02 1.30
CA ARG A 112 -13.94 -6.11 0.09
C ARG A 112 -12.64 -6.82 0.41
N ALA A 113 -11.96 -7.31 -0.62
CA ALA A 113 -10.58 -7.76 -0.49
C ALA A 113 -9.68 -6.57 -0.13
N PRO A 114 -8.61 -6.77 0.66
CA PRO A 114 -7.58 -5.73 0.81
C PRO A 114 -6.94 -5.45 -0.56
N LEU A 115 -6.66 -4.18 -0.83
CA LEU A 115 -6.07 -3.76 -2.10
C LEU A 115 -4.87 -2.84 -1.85
N VAL A 116 -3.79 -3.06 -2.58
CA VAL A 116 -2.61 -2.20 -2.55
C VAL A 116 -2.29 -1.70 -3.95
N ALA A 117 -2.26 -0.38 -4.11
CA ALA A 117 -1.88 0.30 -5.34
C ALA A 117 -0.61 1.12 -5.12
N VAL A 118 0.24 1.22 -6.14
CA VAL A 118 1.44 2.08 -6.10
C VAL A 118 1.29 3.15 -7.16
N ALA A 119 1.00 4.37 -6.72
CA ALA A 119 0.85 5.53 -7.58
C ALA A 119 2.22 6.01 -8.11
N PRO A 120 2.26 6.76 -9.22
CA PRO A 120 3.50 7.35 -9.72
C PRO A 120 4.19 8.25 -8.67
N PRO A 121 5.51 8.45 -8.78
CA PRO A 121 6.22 9.44 -7.99
C PRO A 121 5.56 10.82 -8.12
N GLY A 122 5.43 11.53 -7.00
CA GLY A 122 4.77 12.84 -6.94
C GLY A 122 3.27 12.80 -6.61
N ALA A 123 2.65 11.61 -6.55
CA ALA A 123 1.31 11.47 -5.97
C ALA A 123 1.39 11.81 -4.46
N PRO A 124 0.73 12.89 -4.01
CA PRO A 124 0.87 13.34 -2.63
C PRO A 124 0.19 12.37 -1.68
N MET A 125 0.84 12.12 -0.54
CA MET A 125 0.14 11.62 0.63
C MET A 125 -0.67 12.79 1.21
N PRO A 126 -1.96 12.62 1.57
CA PRO A 126 -2.74 13.74 2.05
C PRO A 126 -2.19 14.30 3.37
N ASP A 127 -2.23 15.62 3.50
CA ASP A 127 -1.73 16.30 4.69
C ASP A 127 -2.51 15.90 5.95
N GLY A 128 -1.80 15.84 7.08
CA GLY A 128 -2.41 15.58 8.39
C GLY A 128 -2.64 14.10 8.72
N TRP A 129 -2.28 13.18 7.83
CA TRP A 129 -2.29 11.73 8.10
C TRP A 129 -1.22 11.38 9.16
N LYS A 130 -1.55 10.43 10.05
CA LYS A 130 -0.72 10.03 11.21
C LYS A 130 -0.61 8.52 11.35
#